data_AF-A0A1R2CBC3-F1
#
_entry.id   AF-A0A1R2CBC3-F1
#
_cell.length_a   1.000
_cell.length_b   1.000
_cell.length_c   1.000
_cell.angle_alpha   90.00
_cell.angle_beta   90.00
_cell.angle_gamma   90.00
#
_symmetry.space_group_name_H-M   'P 1'
#
loop_
_entity.id
_entity.type
_entity.pdbx_description
1 polymer ?
#
loop_
_entity_poly.entity_id
_entity_poly.type
_entity_poly.pdbx_seq_one_letter_code
_entity_poly.pdbx_strand_id
1 'polypeptide(L)'
;MSGYRSGSRLVDPILSPYPFSRENEQINITEFINLIQTQLKRINPTFSFQFTADPPIAQAVNFLTQAVDRLLTEQGKDPKVSSDQYEEDIDYISNRRLRDELDKAKETTKNLNRYEHLLKKKEEKLEEEKSKVRAEKKGIKDMEVQLKQAQNDLEIQQKNWNDSKRFEQEKIRLDKEDADRKLSEAKDMKEKIEKKLEESTKHLKYEKESLMQLENCLNQTKQTLSIDQKRITQDKLEIEKEKWRLDQRSRKLEEQEILLNVKIEHLDQEKQSQESEKIKLQNIRKDIEDERNELLQIKDQIASFERESKLSARKSPIEDQGISDRQYISVNQEYDMKFIELEEREKEIEQAYRELQEQMDNFNRELEEREIVLDEREFSVEKQEKDIKKKLDNFSVIEASLIESKIQVEDLRTFTIPELEKQSETLSNLLQELTEKKQDMENLIENLHNEIFLVGKQKGMLEVIEEDKSQVSADSFQMNRSSNRDIDEITLELEQKIDKVQEREIELEHAHKEIENDREELTKAAEFLKKAHIEMEEKRKMIDKDLTEEKAKLKNQFLKLESGMRLLSTKEAEVFSFKRKLDEKNQMLIIKEKELMARLKKTDSHGSSIFEEKEGESY
;
A
#
# COMPACT_ATOMS: atom_id res chain seq x y z
N MET A 1 -27.08 -18.23 -19.58
CA MET A 1 -28.34 -17.60 -19.16
C MET A 1 -28.08 -16.11 -19.02
N SER A 2 -28.47 -15.34 -20.04
CA SER A 2 -28.10 -13.93 -20.22
C SER A 2 -29.31 -13.06 -19.93
N GLY A 3 -29.20 -12.23 -18.89
CA GLY A 3 -30.25 -11.30 -18.47
C GLY A 3 -30.19 -10.01 -19.29
N TYR A 4 -31.27 -9.76 -20.02
CA TYR A 4 -31.57 -8.52 -20.71
C TYR A 4 -31.80 -7.38 -19.71
N ARG A 5 -31.26 -6.19 -20.01
CA ARG A 5 -31.86 -4.92 -19.57
C ARG A 5 -31.95 -3.94 -20.73
N SER A 6 -33.15 -3.39 -20.84
CA SER A 6 -33.64 -2.44 -21.83
C SER A 6 -33.33 -1.01 -21.39
N GLY A 7 -32.87 -0.17 -22.32
CA GLY A 7 -32.67 1.26 -22.14
C GLY A 7 -33.61 2.05 -23.05
N SER A 8 -34.34 2.98 -22.44
CA SER A 8 -35.56 3.64 -22.91
C SER A 8 -35.40 4.64 -24.06
N ARG A 9 -36.41 4.68 -24.92
CA ARG A 9 -36.84 5.86 -25.70
C ARG A 9 -37.63 6.79 -24.78
N LEU A 10 -37.25 8.06 -24.70
CA LEU A 10 -38.10 9.20 -24.32
C LEU A 10 -37.45 10.44 -25.02
N VAL A 11 -38.11 11.02 -26.03
CA VAL A 11 -39.08 12.14 -25.98
C VAL A 11 -38.39 13.50 -26.12
N ASP A 12 -38.93 14.26 -27.08
CA ASP A 12 -38.59 15.63 -27.49
C ASP A 12 -38.49 16.64 -26.35
N PRO A 13 -37.77 17.75 -26.60
CA PRO A 13 -38.20 19.07 -26.17
C PRO A 13 -38.48 19.97 -27.39
N ILE A 14 -39.77 20.13 -27.68
CA ILE A 14 -40.32 21.34 -28.29
C ILE A 14 -40.20 22.44 -27.23
N LEU A 15 -39.59 23.57 -27.57
CA LEU A 15 -40.02 24.95 -27.27
C LEU A 15 -38.87 25.94 -27.57
N SER A 16 -38.84 26.46 -28.79
CA SER A 16 -38.22 27.74 -29.14
C SER A 16 -39.30 28.60 -29.79
N PRO A 17 -39.65 29.77 -29.24
CA PRO A 17 -40.70 30.61 -29.79
C PRO A 17 -40.15 31.64 -30.80
N TYR A 18 -40.89 31.75 -31.89
CA TYR A 18 -40.98 32.81 -32.90
C TYR A 18 -40.36 32.60 -34.30
N PRO A 19 -41.21 32.58 -35.35
CA PRO A 19 -40.81 32.38 -36.74
C PRO A 19 -40.47 33.71 -37.39
N PHE A 20 -39.29 33.80 -38.00
CA PHE A 20 -39.11 34.67 -39.15
C PHE A 20 -39.61 33.94 -40.40
N SER A 21 -40.86 34.20 -40.77
CA SER A 21 -41.33 33.99 -42.15
C SER A 21 -40.59 34.97 -43.06
N ARG A 22 -39.48 34.53 -43.65
CA ARG A 22 -39.07 35.05 -44.96
C ARG A 22 -39.78 34.20 -46.00
N GLU A 23 -40.78 34.79 -46.63
CA GLU A 23 -41.31 34.33 -47.90
C GLU A 23 -40.15 34.26 -48.91
N ASN A 24 -39.51 33.10 -48.99
CA ASN A 24 -38.83 32.70 -50.21
C ASN A 24 -39.93 32.26 -51.18
N GLU A 25 -40.49 33.21 -51.92
CA GLU A 25 -40.94 32.89 -53.27
C GLU A 25 -39.70 32.36 -54.00
N GLN A 26 -39.53 31.04 -54.01
CA GLN A 26 -38.71 30.38 -55.01
C GLN A 26 -39.40 30.67 -56.35
N ILE A 27 -39.06 31.81 -56.95
CA ILE A 27 -39.40 32.12 -58.32
C ILE A 27 -38.93 30.92 -59.13
N ASN A 28 -39.89 30.14 -59.62
CA ASN A 28 -39.60 28.99 -60.45
C ASN A 28 -38.91 29.55 -61.70
N ILE A 29 -37.59 29.42 -61.78
CA ILE A 29 -36.75 29.99 -62.83
C ILE A 29 -37.30 29.61 -64.21
N THR A 30 -37.92 28.43 -64.32
CA THR A 30 -38.61 27.95 -65.52
C THR A 30 -39.83 28.80 -65.87
N GLU A 31 -40.67 29.17 -64.91
CA GLU A 31 -41.82 30.07 -65.13
C GLU A 31 -41.37 31.48 -65.52
N PHE A 32 -40.32 31.99 -64.88
CA PHE A 32 -39.74 33.29 -65.23
C PHE A 32 -39.19 33.30 -66.67
N ILE A 33 -38.45 32.26 -67.07
CA ILE A 33 -37.95 32.12 -68.44
C ILE A 33 -39.12 32.00 -69.43
N ASN A 34 -40.16 31.23 -69.11
CA ASN A 34 -41.36 31.11 -69.94
C ASN A 34 -42.12 32.44 -70.07
N LEU A 35 -42.19 33.23 -69.00
CA LEU A 35 -42.79 34.56 -69.01
C LEU A 35 -42.01 35.51 -69.92
N ILE A 36 -40.68 35.54 -69.81
CA ILE A 36 -39.81 36.34 -70.70
C ILE A 36 -39.99 35.90 -72.16
N GLN A 37 -39.98 34.59 -72.43
CA GLN A 37 -40.18 34.08 -73.79
C GLN A 37 -41.54 34.49 -74.34
N THR A 38 -42.58 34.49 -73.51
CA THR A 38 -43.93 34.93 -73.89
C THR A 38 -43.96 36.42 -74.22
N GLN A 39 -43.28 37.26 -73.45
CA GLN A 39 -43.19 38.70 -73.73
C GLN A 39 -42.37 38.99 -75.00
N LEU A 40 -41.26 38.28 -75.22
CA LEU A 40 -40.45 38.44 -76.44
C LEU A 40 -41.18 37.94 -77.69
N LYS A 41 -42.02 36.90 -77.57
CA LYS A 41 -42.89 36.44 -78.67
C LYS A 41 -43.92 37.47 -79.12
N ARG A 42 -44.30 38.43 -78.27
CA ARG A 42 -45.18 39.55 -78.66
C ARG A 42 -44.50 40.50 -79.65
N ILE A 43 -43.18 40.64 -79.54
CA ILE A 43 -42.36 41.49 -80.43
C ILE A 43 -41.98 40.70 -81.70
N ASN A 44 -41.65 39.41 -81.56
CA ASN A 44 -41.39 38.53 -82.69
C ASN A 44 -41.98 37.11 -82.45
N PRO A 45 -43.06 36.73 -83.15
CA PRO A 45 -43.78 35.48 -82.90
C PRO A 45 -42.95 34.20 -83.01
N THR A 46 -41.84 34.24 -83.76
CA THR A 46 -40.97 33.07 -83.99
C THR A 46 -39.86 32.91 -82.94
N PHE A 47 -39.77 33.81 -81.95
CA PHE A 47 -38.71 33.79 -80.96
C PHE A 47 -38.80 32.56 -80.01
N SER A 48 -37.69 31.85 -79.85
CA SER A 48 -37.50 30.79 -78.85
C SER A 48 -36.07 30.79 -78.32
N PHE A 49 -35.90 30.47 -77.04
CA PHE A 49 -34.56 30.33 -76.45
C PHE A 49 -33.86 29.09 -77.01
N GLN A 50 -32.59 29.25 -77.39
CA GLN A 50 -31.74 28.16 -77.84
C GLN A 50 -30.80 27.76 -76.69
N PHE A 51 -31.10 26.68 -75.97
CA PHE A 51 -30.40 26.31 -74.72
C PHE A 51 -28.96 25.80 -74.90
N THR A 52 -28.37 25.90 -76.10
CA THR A 52 -27.09 25.24 -76.44
C THR A 52 -25.89 26.18 -76.57
N ALA A 53 -26.04 27.50 -76.46
CA ALA A 53 -24.90 28.41 -76.67
C ALA A 53 -24.76 29.59 -75.68
N ASP A 54 -25.83 30.13 -75.08
CA ASP A 54 -25.76 31.23 -74.10
C ASP A 54 -26.88 31.14 -73.04
N PRO A 55 -26.74 31.73 -71.84
CA PRO A 55 -27.81 31.80 -70.85
C PRO A 55 -29.06 32.52 -71.41
N PRO A 56 -30.30 32.07 -71.11
CA PRO A 56 -31.53 32.65 -71.67
C PRO A 56 -31.67 34.17 -71.46
N ILE A 57 -31.20 34.69 -70.33
CA ILE A 57 -31.22 36.14 -70.05
C ILE A 57 -30.32 36.91 -71.01
N ALA A 58 -29.13 36.39 -71.33
CA ALA A 58 -28.23 37.02 -72.28
C ALA A 58 -28.82 37.05 -73.70
N GLN A 59 -29.52 35.97 -74.09
CA GLN A 59 -30.24 35.90 -75.37
C GLN A 59 -31.40 36.93 -75.43
N ALA A 60 -32.14 37.09 -74.33
CA ALA A 60 -33.21 38.07 -74.22
C ALA A 60 -32.71 39.51 -74.34
N VAL A 61 -31.60 39.83 -73.65
CA VAL A 61 -30.98 41.17 -73.70
C VAL A 61 -30.48 41.48 -75.12
N ASN A 62 -29.74 40.56 -75.76
CA ASN A 62 -29.27 40.75 -77.13
C ASN A 62 -30.41 40.95 -78.13
N PHE A 63 -31.52 40.23 -77.98
CA PHE A 63 -32.69 40.40 -78.84
C PHE A 63 -33.34 41.79 -78.66
N LEU A 64 -33.49 42.25 -77.41
CA LEU A 64 -34.02 43.59 -77.12
C LEU A 64 -33.12 44.69 -77.66
N THR A 65 -31.79 44.55 -77.55
CA THR A 65 -30.83 45.50 -78.14
C THR A 65 -31.02 45.61 -79.65
N GLN A 66 -31.10 44.49 -80.36
CA GLN A 66 -31.34 44.48 -81.82
C GLN A 66 -32.69 45.10 -82.21
N ALA A 67 -33.73 44.93 -81.38
CA ALA A 67 -35.04 45.54 -81.62
C ALA A 67 -35.02 47.06 -81.41
N VAL A 68 -34.31 47.54 -80.38
CA VAL A 68 -34.12 48.98 -80.12
C VAL A 68 -33.30 49.64 -81.25
N ASP A 69 -32.25 48.98 -81.71
CA ASP A 69 -31.44 49.48 -82.83
C ASP A 69 -32.28 49.61 -84.12
N ARG A 70 -33.18 48.65 -84.38
CA ARG A 70 -34.13 48.73 -85.50
C ARG A 70 -35.10 49.91 -85.37
N LEU A 71 -35.66 50.15 -84.19
CA LEU A 71 -36.55 51.29 -83.92
C LEU A 71 -35.85 52.64 -84.12
N LEU A 72 -34.59 52.74 -83.69
CA LEU A 72 -33.78 53.94 -83.89
C LEU A 72 -33.44 54.16 -85.38
N THR A 73 -33.26 53.09 -86.16
CA THR A 73 -33.06 53.21 -87.61
C THR A 73 -34.34 53.52 -88.40
N GLU A 74 -35.53 53.17 -87.90
CA GLU A 74 -36.82 53.51 -88.52
C GLU A 74 -37.30 54.94 -88.19
N GLN A 75 -36.92 55.51 -87.03
CA GLN A 75 -37.22 56.91 -86.70
C GLN A 75 -36.38 57.95 -87.49
N GLY A 76 -35.35 57.52 -88.23
CA GLY A 76 -34.44 58.39 -88.98
C GLY A 76 -34.90 58.78 -90.39
N LYS A 77 -36.09 58.37 -90.86
CA LYS A 77 -36.58 58.65 -92.22
C LYS A 77 -38.06 59.06 -92.21
N ASP A 78 -38.33 60.37 -92.17
CA ASP A 78 -39.07 61.07 -93.24
C ASP A 78 -39.32 62.58 -92.96
N PRO A 79 -39.64 63.37 -94.01
CA PRO A 79 -39.11 64.72 -94.24
C PRO A 79 -40.15 65.85 -94.05
N LYS A 80 -39.69 67.12 -93.98
CA LYS A 80 -40.47 68.34 -94.28
C LYS A 80 -39.49 69.53 -94.46
N VAL A 81 -39.33 70.11 -95.67
CA VAL A 81 -40.25 70.99 -96.43
C VAL A 81 -40.19 72.45 -95.92
N SER A 82 -39.38 73.25 -96.64
CA SER A 82 -39.58 74.60 -97.20
C SER A 82 -40.57 75.61 -96.58
N SER A 83 -40.11 76.87 -96.47
CA SER A 83 -40.71 78.12 -97.01
C SER A 83 -39.84 79.32 -96.54
N ASP A 84 -39.10 80.08 -97.36
CA ASP A 84 -39.53 81.16 -98.29
C ASP A 84 -40.49 82.17 -97.60
N GLN A 85 -40.34 83.51 -97.58
CA GLN A 85 -39.92 84.46 -98.64
C GLN A 85 -40.05 85.96 -98.21
N TYR A 86 -39.32 86.85 -98.93
CA TYR A 86 -39.59 88.26 -99.37
C TYR A 86 -39.66 89.47 -98.39
N GLU A 87 -38.89 90.57 -98.58
CA GLU A 87 -39.06 91.80 -99.44
C GLU A 87 -40.30 92.65 -99.04
N GLU A 88 -40.38 93.99 -99.02
CA GLU A 88 -39.71 95.09 -99.73
C GLU A 88 -40.08 96.46 -99.05
N ASP A 89 -39.19 97.44 -99.20
CA ASP A 89 -39.25 98.92 -99.34
C ASP A 89 -40.45 99.88 -99.03
N ILE A 90 -40.05 101.09 -98.54
CA ILE A 90 -40.52 102.49 -98.82
C ILE A 90 -41.93 102.89 -98.27
N ASP A 91 -42.22 104.04 -97.59
CA ASP A 91 -41.78 105.44 -97.75
C ASP A 91 -42.03 106.33 -96.50
N TYR A 92 -41.40 107.50 -96.55
CA TYR A 92 -41.48 108.73 -95.76
C TYR A 92 -42.75 109.02 -94.92
N ILE A 93 -42.56 109.40 -93.63
CA ILE A 93 -43.08 110.63 -92.97
C ILE A 93 -42.32 110.79 -91.63
N SER A 94 -41.31 111.65 -91.66
CA SER A 94 -40.38 111.94 -90.57
C SER A 94 -40.96 112.92 -89.52
N ASN A 95 -40.43 112.79 -88.30
CA ASN A 95 -40.50 113.73 -87.16
C ASN A 95 -41.57 113.56 -86.07
N ARG A 96 -42.34 112.46 -86.05
CA ARG A 96 -43.02 112.01 -84.80
C ARG A 96 -42.56 110.62 -84.33
N ARG A 97 -42.19 109.71 -85.25
CA ARG A 97 -41.64 108.37 -84.95
C ARG A 97 -40.28 108.39 -84.26
N LEU A 98 -39.39 109.35 -84.54
CA LEU A 98 -38.08 109.43 -83.89
C LEU A 98 -38.15 109.58 -82.36
N ARG A 99 -39.26 110.11 -81.82
CA ARG A 99 -39.46 110.18 -80.36
C ARG A 99 -39.89 108.84 -79.78
N ASP A 100 -40.85 108.18 -80.44
CA ASP A 100 -41.30 106.83 -80.07
C ASP A 100 -40.23 105.76 -80.31
N GLU A 101 -39.36 105.94 -81.30
CA GLU A 101 -38.20 105.09 -81.59
C GLU A 101 -37.04 105.37 -80.63
N LEU A 102 -36.84 106.61 -80.19
CA LEU A 102 -35.89 106.94 -79.12
C LEU A 102 -36.36 106.38 -77.77
N ASP A 103 -37.66 106.42 -77.49
CA ASP A 103 -38.24 105.82 -76.28
C ASP A 103 -38.25 104.28 -76.38
N LYS A 104 -38.50 103.69 -77.56
CA LYS A 104 -38.26 102.26 -77.81
C LYS A 104 -36.79 101.90 -77.70
N ALA A 105 -35.85 102.72 -78.17
CA ALA A 105 -34.42 102.48 -78.05
C ALA A 105 -33.95 102.58 -76.59
N LYS A 106 -34.51 103.50 -75.81
CA LYS A 106 -34.28 103.55 -74.35
C LYS A 106 -34.87 102.35 -73.64
N GLU A 107 -36.06 101.88 -74.05
CA GLU A 107 -36.69 100.69 -73.49
C GLU A 107 -35.94 99.42 -73.88
N THR A 108 -35.45 99.30 -75.11
CA THR A 108 -34.57 98.19 -75.52
C THR A 108 -33.23 98.24 -74.79
N THR A 109 -32.66 99.42 -74.55
CA THR A 109 -31.43 99.56 -73.73
C THR A 109 -31.68 99.18 -72.27
N LYS A 110 -32.82 99.56 -71.69
CA LYS A 110 -33.22 99.11 -70.34
C LYS A 110 -33.43 97.60 -70.30
N ASN A 111 -34.06 97.02 -71.32
CA ASN A 111 -34.26 95.59 -71.43
C ASN A 111 -32.93 94.86 -71.63
N LEU A 112 -32.01 95.39 -72.44
CA LEU A 112 -30.65 94.87 -72.61
C LEU A 112 -29.91 94.85 -71.27
N ASN A 113 -29.95 95.95 -70.51
CA ASN A 113 -29.34 96.02 -69.18
C ASN A 113 -29.99 95.03 -68.20
N ARG A 114 -31.31 94.82 -68.27
CA ARG A 114 -32.00 93.79 -67.48
C ARG A 114 -31.56 92.39 -67.86
N TYR A 115 -31.39 92.11 -69.16
CA TYR A 115 -30.91 90.81 -69.65
C TYR A 115 -29.45 90.58 -69.29
N GLU A 116 -28.57 91.58 -69.39
CA GLU A 116 -27.19 91.49 -68.90
C GLU A 116 -27.13 91.20 -67.41
N HIS A 117 -27.96 91.89 -66.60
CA HIS A 117 -28.01 91.63 -65.18
C HIS A 117 -28.55 90.23 -64.85
N LEU A 118 -29.55 89.77 -65.60
CA LEU A 118 -30.09 88.41 -65.48
C LEU A 118 -29.06 87.35 -65.89
N LEU A 119 -28.29 87.61 -66.95
CA LEU A 119 -27.23 86.75 -67.44
C LEU A 119 -26.12 86.64 -66.41
N LYS A 120 -25.64 87.76 -65.86
CA LYS A 120 -24.64 87.79 -64.79
C LYS A 120 -25.10 87.02 -63.55
N LYS A 121 -26.36 87.16 -63.16
CA LYS A 121 -26.95 86.40 -62.04
C LYS A 121 -27.05 84.89 -62.34
N LYS A 122 -27.28 84.51 -63.60
CA LYS A 122 -27.27 83.10 -64.03
C LYS A 122 -25.86 82.53 -64.08
N GLU A 123 -24.87 83.32 -64.51
CA GLU A 123 -23.45 82.95 -64.47
C GLU A 123 -22.95 82.77 -63.03
N GLU A 124 -23.31 83.67 -62.12
CA GLU A 124 -22.96 83.57 -60.70
C GLU A 124 -23.56 82.31 -60.06
N LYS A 125 -24.85 82.03 -60.31
CA LYS A 125 -25.49 80.78 -59.86
C LYS A 125 -24.83 79.54 -60.45
N LEU A 126 -24.43 79.58 -61.72
CA LEU A 126 -23.75 78.47 -62.37
C LEU A 126 -22.37 78.22 -61.74
N GLU A 127 -21.64 79.27 -61.37
CA GLU A 127 -20.34 79.13 -60.70
C GLU A 127 -20.48 78.63 -59.26
N GLU A 128 -21.53 79.03 -58.56
CA GLU A 128 -21.89 78.50 -57.24
C GLU A 128 -22.22 77.00 -57.32
N GLU A 129 -23.05 76.58 -58.29
CA GLU A 129 -23.33 75.16 -58.54
C GLU A 129 -22.08 74.37 -58.93
N LYS A 130 -21.21 74.92 -59.80
CA LYS A 130 -19.92 74.27 -60.15
C LYS A 130 -19.02 74.11 -58.92
N SER A 131 -19.05 75.08 -58.00
CA SER A 131 -18.28 75.02 -56.76
C SER A 131 -18.85 73.96 -55.81
N LYS A 132 -20.18 73.88 -55.70
CA LYS A 132 -20.88 72.83 -54.94
C LYS A 132 -20.59 71.43 -55.50
N VAL A 133 -20.70 71.24 -56.81
CA VAL A 133 -20.37 69.97 -57.48
C VAL A 133 -18.89 69.59 -57.28
N ARG A 134 -17.97 70.56 -57.29
CA ARG A 134 -16.55 70.29 -56.98
C ARG A 134 -16.36 69.83 -55.53
N ALA A 135 -17.05 70.44 -54.57
CA ALA A 135 -17.00 70.04 -53.17
C ALA A 135 -17.59 68.64 -52.96
N GLU A 136 -18.76 68.35 -53.55
CA GLU A 136 -19.38 67.02 -53.53
C GLU A 136 -18.49 65.96 -54.17
N LYS A 137 -17.89 66.26 -55.33
CA LYS A 137 -16.92 65.36 -55.99
C LYS A 137 -15.70 65.07 -55.11
N LYS A 138 -15.21 66.06 -54.35
CA LYS A 138 -14.12 65.84 -53.39
C LYS A 138 -14.59 64.95 -52.24
N GLY A 139 -15.76 65.22 -51.66
CA GLY A 139 -16.34 64.39 -50.60
C GLY A 139 -16.54 62.92 -51.01
N ILE A 140 -17.00 62.68 -52.24
CA ILE A 140 -17.12 61.32 -52.79
C ILE A 140 -15.76 60.62 -52.89
N LYS A 141 -14.72 61.32 -53.37
CA LYS A 141 -13.37 60.76 -53.43
C LYS A 141 -12.80 60.43 -52.05
N ASP A 142 -13.02 61.30 -51.08
CA ASP A 142 -12.56 61.08 -49.71
C ASP A 142 -13.28 59.87 -49.09
N MET A 143 -14.58 59.71 -49.34
CA MET A 143 -15.35 58.52 -48.95
C MET A 143 -14.85 57.24 -49.66
N GLU A 144 -14.52 57.29 -50.95
CA GLU A 144 -13.94 56.14 -51.67
C GLU A 144 -12.60 55.69 -51.06
N VAL A 145 -11.76 56.64 -50.62
CA VAL A 145 -10.50 56.33 -49.95
C VAL A 145 -10.76 55.69 -48.58
N GLN A 146 -11.69 56.24 -47.80
CA GLN A 146 -12.07 55.66 -46.50
C GLN A 146 -12.65 54.25 -46.64
N LEU A 147 -13.50 54.01 -47.65
CA LEU A 147 -14.06 52.68 -47.93
C LEU A 147 -12.97 51.67 -48.30
N LYS A 148 -12.00 52.06 -49.11
CA LYS A 148 -10.85 51.19 -49.45
C LYS A 148 -9.99 50.88 -48.22
N GLN A 149 -9.77 51.87 -47.36
CA GLN A 149 -9.05 51.69 -46.10
C GLN A 149 -9.78 50.69 -45.20
N ALA A 150 -11.09 50.89 -44.98
CA ALA A 150 -11.92 50.01 -44.16
C ALA A 150 -11.99 48.59 -44.73
N GLN A 151 -12.05 48.41 -46.05
CA GLN A 151 -11.97 47.09 -46.69
C GLN A 151 -10.63 46.40 -46.40
N ASN A 152 -9.51 47.12 -46.53
CA ASN A 152 -8.19 46.57 -46.24
C ASN A 152 -8.03 46.19 -44.76
N ASP A 153 -8.54 47.02 -43.85
CA ASP A 153 -8.51 46.74 -42.41
C ASP A 153 -9.35 45.49 -42.06
N LEU A 154 -10.52 45.34 -42.69
CA LEU A 154 -11.35 44.12 -42.57
C LEU A 154 -10.63 42.88 -43.09
N GLU A 155 -9.93 42.98 -44.22
CA GLU A 155 -9.16 41.86 -44.78
C GLU A 155 -8.00 41.45 -43.86
N ILE A 156 -7.30 42.43 -43.26
CA ILE A 156 -6.26 42.19 -42.26
C ILE A 156 -6.85 41.53 -41.00
N GLN A 157 -7.98 42.04 -40.48
CA GLN A 157 -8.65 41.44 -39.32
C GLN A 157 -9.10 40.01 -39.60
N GLN A 158 -9.67 39.75 -40.78
CA GLN A 158 -10.09 38.41 -41.18
C GLN A 158 -8.90 37.45 -41.31
N LYS A 159 -7.77 37.93 -41.84
CA LYS A 159 -6.52 37.15 -41.88
C LYS A 159 -6.01 36.83 -40.48
N ASN A 160 -5.93 37.83 -39.59
CA ASN A 160 -5.48 37.64 -38.21
C ASN A 160 -6.38 36.66 -37.44
N TRP A 161 -7.70 36.74 -37.64
CA TRP A 161 -8.64 35.81 -37.02
C TRP A 161 -8.41 34.36 -37.51
N ASN A 162 -8.17 34.17 -38.81
CA ASN A 162 -7.86 32.86 -39.36
C ASN A 162 -6.53 32.30 -38.84
N ASP A 163 -5.50 33.14 -38.72
CA ASP A 163 -4.19 32.75 -38.19
C ASP A 163 -4.28 32.40 -36.69
N SER A 164 -5.02 33.19 -35.90
CA SER A 164 -5.29 32.90 -34.48
C SER A 164 -6.05 31.57 -34.33
N LYS A 165 -7.05 31.32 -35.18
CA LYS A 165 -7.81 30.05 -35.17
C LYS A 165 -6.92 28.86 -35.51
N ARG A 166 -6.00 29.00 -36.47
CA ARG A 166 -5.01 27.96 -36.80
C ARG A 166 -4.06 27.70 -35.65
N PHE A 167 -3.59 28.75 -34.99
CA PHE A 167 -2.70 28.63 -33.84
C PHE A 167 -3.37 27.90 -32.68
N GLU A 168 -4.63 28.24 -32.37
CA GLU A 168 -5.40 27.57 -31.30
C GLU A 168 -5.65 26.09 -31.63
N GLN A 169 -5.95 25.77 -32.89
CA GLN A 169 -6.10 24.38 -33.33
C GLN A 169 -4.79 23.58 -33.20
N GLU A 170 -3.65 24.19 -33.53
CA GLU A 170 -2.35 23.55 -33.40
C GLU A 170 -1.96 23.36 -31.93
N LYS A 171 -2.27 24.33 -31.06
CA LYS A 171 -2.10 24.20 -29.62
C LYS A 171 -2.90 23.03 -29.05
N ILE A 172 -4.19 22.95 -29.38
CA ILE A 172 -5.05 21.82 -28.98
C ILE A 172 -4.50 20.48 -29.51
N ARG A 173 -3.95 20.46 -30.73
CA ARG A 173 -3.33 19.25 -31.31
C ARG A 173 -2.11 18.81 -30.51
N LEU A 174 -1.23 19.73 -30.15
CA LEU A 174 -0.03 19.46 -29.36
C LEU A 174 -0.38 19.01 -27.94
N ASP A 175 -1.35 19.67 -27.30
CA ASP A 175 -1.82 19.30 -25.95
C ASP A 175 -2.42 17.89 -25.94
N LYS A 176 -3.14 17.52 -27.00
CA LYS A 176 -3.66 16.17 -27.18
C LYS A 176 -2.56 15.13 -27.38
N GLU A 177 -1.54 15.43 -28.19
CA GLU A 177 -0.38 14.54 -28.39
C GLU A 177 0.43 14.34 -27.10
N ASP A 178 0.57 15.38 -26.28
CA ASP A 178 1.23 15.28 -24.98
C ASP A 178 0.40 14.45 -23.98
N ALA A 179 -0.91 14.65 -23.95
CA ALA A 179 -1.82 13.85 -23.14
C ALA A 179 -1.80 12.35 -23.54
N ASP A 180 -1.82 12.06 -24.84
CA ASP A 180 -1.74 10.69 -25.37
C ASP A 180 -0.37 10.04 -25.03
N ARG A 181 0.72 10.82 -25.07
CA ARG A 181 2.05 10.35 -24.65
C ARG A 181 2.10 10.01 -23.17
N LYS A 182 1.62 10.91 -22.31
CA LYS A 182 1.51 10.69 -20.86
C LYS A 182 0.62 9.48 -20.53
N LEU A 183 -0.48 9.30 -21.26
CA LEU A 183 -1.35 8.15 -21.11
C LEU A 183 -0.64 6.84 -21.49
N SER A 184 0.16 6.84 -22.56
CA SER A 184 0.96 5.67 -22.94
C SER A 184 2.02 5.33 -21.90
N GLU A 185 2.75 6.33 -21.39
CA GLU A 185 3.75 6.13 -20.34
C GLU A 185 3.12 5.60 -19.03
N ALA A 186 1.94 6.10 -18.67
CA ALA A 186 1.18 5.61 -17.52
C ALA A 186 0.74 4.15 -17.69
N LYS A 187 0.32 3.75 -18.90
CA LYS A 187 -0.01 2.34 -19.22
C LYS A 187 1.23 1.44 -19.08
N ASP A 188 2.37 1.86 -19.61
CA ASP A 188 3.62 1.09 -19.50
C ASP A 188 4.09 0.95 -18.04
N MET A 189 3.94 2.00 -17.23
CA MET A 189 4.23 1.94 -15.80
C MET A 189 3.28 0.99 -15.06
N LYS A 190 1.99 1.04 -15.37
CA LYS A 190 0.99 0.13 -14.80
C LYS A 190 1.32 -1.33 -15.13
N GLU A 191 1.66 -1.63 -16.39
CA GLU A 191 2.04 -2.98 -16.80
C GLU A 191 3.30 -3.49 -16.07
N LYS A 192 4.31 -2.61 -15.87
CA LYS A 192 5.51 -2.95 -15.09
C LYS A 192 5.18 -3.26 -13.63
N ILE A 193 4.25 -2.52 -13.02
CA ILE A 193 3.81 -2.76 -11.64
C ILE A 193 3.04 -4.08 -11.57
N GLU A 194 2.14 -4.36 -12.50
CA GLU A 194 1.38 -5.62 -12.56
C GLU A 194 2.33 -6.83 -12.72
N LYS A 195 3.34 -6.75 -13.60
CA LYS A 195 4.36 -7.80 -13.73
C LYS A 195 5.12 -8.05 -12.44
N LYS A 196 5.58 -6.99 -11.75
CA LYS A 196 6.26 -7.13 -10.44
C LYS A 196 5.35 -7.72 -9.37
N LEU A 197 4.07 -7.35 -9.36
CA LEU A 197 3.08 -7.90 -8.44
C LEU A 197 2.86 -9.40 -8.70
N GLU A 198 2.77 -9.80 -9.96
CA GLU A 198 2.60 -11.21 -10.34
C GLU A 198 3.84 -12.04 -9.98
N GLU A 199 5.05 -11.51 -10.22
CA GLU A 199 6.31 -12.12 -9.79
C GLU A 199 6.39 -12.28 -8.26
N SER A 200 6.03 -11.23 -7.50
CA SER A 200 5.98 -11.28 -6.03
C SER A 200 4.95 -12.29 -5.53
N THR A 201 3.81 -12.40 -6.20
CA THR A 201 2.76 -13.37 -5.87
C THR A 201 3.23 -14.80 -6.14
N LYS A 202 3.94 -15.02 -7.24
CA LYS A 202 4.58 -16.31 -7.55
C LYS A 202 5.62 -16.66 -6.49
N HIS A 203 6.47 -15.72 -6.08
CA HIS A 203 7.46 -15.92 -5.01
C HIS A 203 6.80 -16.32 -3.69
N LEU A 204 5.77 -15.59 -3.25
CA LEU A 204 4.99 -15.91 -2.04
C LEU A 204 4.37 -17.32 -2.11
N LYS A 205 3.89 -17.73 -3.29
CA LYS A 205 3.36 -19.08 -3.48
C LYS A 205 4.44 -20.16 -3.31
N TYR A 206 5.63 -19.96 -3.87
CA TYR A 206 6.75 -20.88 -3.69
C TYR A 206 7.22 -20.94 -2.25
N GLU A 207 7.30 -19.79 -1.57
CA GLU A 207 7.68 -19.73 -0.16
C GLU A 207 6.66 -20.45 0.74
N LYS A 208 5.36 -20.24 0.49
CA LYS A 208 4.29 -20.98 1.18
C LYS A 208 4.41 -22.49 0.97
N GLU A 209 4.70 -22.93 -0.25
CA GLU A 209 4.87 -24.36 -0.56
C GLU A 209 6.13 -24.95 0.10
N SER A 210 7.22 -24.18 0.15
CA SER A 210 8.44 -24.55 0.88
C SER A 210 8.21 -24.66 2.39
N LEU A 211 7.48 -23.71 2.99
CA LEU A 211 7.11 -23.77 4.41
C LEU A 211 6.21 -24.96 4.72
N MET A 212 5.27 -25.29 3.82
CA MET A 212 4.42 -26.47 3.97
C MET A 212 5.22 -27.78 3.89
N GLN A 213 6.23 -27.86 3.03
CA GLN A 213 7.16 -28.99 2.99
C GLN A 213 7.96 -29.09 4.29
N LEU A 214 8.45 -27.97 4.82
CA LEU A 214 9.19 -27.94 6.08
C LEU A 214 8.32 -28.37 7.27
N GLU A 215 7.07 -27.90 7.32
CA GLU A 215 6.08 -28.31 8.32
C GLU A 215 5.81 -29.82 8.27
N ASN A 216 5.66 -30.37 7.06
CA ASN A 216 5.52 -31.82 6.88
C ASN A 216 6.75 -32.59 7.36
N CYS A 217 7.97 -32.13 7.04
CA CYS A 217 9.21 -32.74 7.54
C CYS A 217 9.32 -32.66 9.07
N LEU A 218 8.91 -31.54 9.68
CA LEU A 218 8.91 -31.36 11.13
C LEU A 218 7.92 -32.32 11.80
N ASN A 219 6.72 -32.46 11.24
CA ASN A 219 5.69 -33.37 11.73
C ASN A 219 6.15 -34.84 11.63
N GLN A 220 6.79 -35.24 10.53
CA GLN A 220 7.39 -36.56 10.38
C GLN A 220 8.49 -36.79 11.43
N THR A 221 9.39 -35.83 11.61
CA THR A 221 10.45 -35.91 12.63
C THR A 221 9.88 -36.05 14.04
N LYS A 222 8.83 -35.29 14.36
CA LYS A 222 8.12 -35.39 15.65
C LYS A 222 7.51 -36.78 15.87
N GLN A 223 6.91 -37.36 14.83
CA GLN A 223 6.38 -38.73 14.90
C GLN A 223 7.49 -39.76 15.11
N THR A 224 8.61 -39.67 14.37
CA THR A 224 9.77 -40.55 14.53
C THR A 224 10.33 -40.46 15.94
N LEU A 225 10.52 -39.25 16.48
CA LEU A 225 11.00 -39.05 17.86
C LEU A 225 10.05 -39.64 18.90
N SER A 226 8.73 -39.55 18.70
CA SER A 226 7.75 -40.19 19.60
C SER A 226 7.85 -41.72 19.56
N ILE A 227 8.08 -42.31 18.38
CA ILE A 227 8.31 -43.76 18.23
C ILE A 227 9.62 -44.16 18.93
N ASP A 228 10.71 -43.43 18.70
CA ASP A 228 11.99 -43.70 19.33
C ASP A 228 11.94 -43.54 20.85
N GLN A 229 11.21 -42.54 21.36
CA GLN A 229 11.00 -42.36 22.80
C GLN A 229 10.26 -43.57 23.42
N LYS A 230 9.22 -44.09 22.73
CA LYS A 230 8.51 -45.31 23.16
C LYS A 230 9.45 -46.53 23.14
N ARG A 231 10.25 -46.68 22.09
CA ARG A 231 11.23 -47.75 21.96
C ARG A 231 12.29 -47.70 23.05
N ILE A 232 12.89 -46.53 23.32
CA ILE A 232 13.87 -46.34 24.39
C ILE A 232 13.27 -46.68 25.76
N THR A 233 12.01 -46.29 26.00
CA THR A 233 11.31 -46.63 27.25
C THR A 233 11.11 -48.14 27.39
N GLN A 234 10.76 -48.82 26.30
CA GLN A 234 10.66 -50.28 26.27
C GLN A 234 12.01 -50.96 26.51
N ASP A 235 13.06 -50.53 25.81
CA ASP A 235 14.42 -51.08 25.95
C ASP A 235 14.94 -50.90 27.39
N LYS A 236 14.67 -49.75 28.02
CA LYS A 236 14.98 -49.52 29.45
C LYS A 236 14.30 -50.54 30.36
N LEU A 237 13.00 -50.79 30.14
CA LEU A 237 12.23 -51.77 30.90
C LEU A 237 12.79 -53.20 30.71
N GLU A 238 13.21 -53.56 29.49
CA GLU A 238 13.81 -54.86 29.20
C GLU A 238 15.19 -55.01 29.87
N ILE A 239 16.02 -53.98 29.84
CA ILE A 239 17.31 -53.95 30.56
C ILE A 239 17.10 -54.12 32.07
N GLU A 240 16.10 -53.44 32.65
CA GLU A 240 15.80 -53.54 34.08
C GLU A 240 15.31 -54.94 34.48
N LYS A 241 14.48 -55.58 33.64
CA LYS A 241 14.10 -56.99 33.81
C LYS A 241 15.30 -57.92 33.77
N GLU A 242 16.24 -57.71 32.84
CA GLU A 242 17.44 -58.55 32.76
C GLU A 242 18.39 -58.32 33.94
N LYS A 243 18.57 -57.06 34.38
CA LYS A 243 19.31 -56.74 35.61
C LYS A 243 18.74 -57.48 36.81
N TRP A 244 17.41 -57.46 36.96
CA TRP A 244 16.75 -58.18 38.05
C TRP A 244 16.98 -59.70 37.97
N ARG A 245 16.93 -60.31 36.78
CA ARG A 245 17.26 -61.74 36.61
C ARG A 245 18.71 -62.06 36.94
N LEU A 246 19.64 -61.20 36.55
CA LEU A 246 21.06 -61.36 36.86
C LEU A 246 21.31 -61.24 38.36
N ASP A 247 20.66 -60.29 39.03
CA ASP A 247 20.74 -60.14 40.49
C ASP A 247 20.22 -61.40 41.20
N GLN A 248 19.08 -61.94 40.76
CA GLN A 248 18.53 -63.20 41.27
C GLN A 248 19.48 -64.40 41.05
N ARG A 249 20.17 -64.47 39.90
CA ARG A 249 21.18 -65.51 39.66
C ARG A 249 22.41 -65.31 40.55
N SER A 250 22.84 -64.06 40.74
CA SER A 250 23.98 -63.71 41.59
C SER A 250 23.75 -64.16 43.03
N ARG A 251 22.56 -63.84 43.59
CA ARG A 251 22.18 -64.28 44.95
C ARG A 251 22.19 -65.81 45.09
N LYS A 252 21.68 -66.54 44.10
CA LYS A 252 21.72 -68.01 44.11
C LYS A 252 23.13 -68.58 44.06
N LEU A 253 24.04 -67.93 43.31
CA LEU A 253 25.44 -68.34 43.26
C LEU A 253 26.14 -68.06 44.59
N GLU A 254 25.87 -66.91 45.21
CA GLU A 254 26.38 -66.55 46.54
C GLU A 254 25.89 -67.55 47.61
N GLU A 255 24.60 -67.91 47.60
CA GLU A 255 24.05 -68.95 48.48
C GLU A 255 24.73 -70.31 48.27
N GLN A 256 25.03 -70.69 47.02
CA GLN A 256 25.77 -71.92 46.71
C GLN A 256 27.22 -71.86 47.19
N GLU A 257 27.88 -70.70 47.07
CA GLU A 257 29.24 -70.48 47.55
C GLU A 257 29.30 -70.59 49.08
N ILE A 258 28.34 -69.97 49.79
CA ILE A 258 28.21 -70.12 51.25
C ILE A 258 28.02 -71.58 51.62
N LEU A 259 27.12 -72.32 50.95
CA LEU A 259 26.89 -73.73 51.23
C LEU A 259 28.15 -74.59 51.00
N LEU A 260 28.91 -74.28 49.95
CA LEU A 260 30.17 -74.95 49.65
C LEU A 260 31.22 -74.67 50.72
N ASN A 261 31.34 -73.42 51.18
CA ASN A 261 32.26 -73.03 52.24
C ASN A 261 31.92 -73.74 53.56
N VAL A 262 30.64 -73.80 53.94
CA VAL A 262 30.18 -74.57 55.11
C VAL A 262 30.54 -76.06 54.98
N LYS A 263 30.42 -76.63 53.78
CA LYS A 263 30.79 -78.02 53.53
C LYS A 263 32.31 -78.25 53.64
N ILE A 264 33.12 -77.32 53.15
CA ILE A 264 34.58 -77.37 53.28
C ILE A 264 34.96 -77.30 54.75
N GLU A 265 34.38 -76.38 55.51
CA GLU A 265 34.63 -76.24 56.95
C GLU A 265 34.26 -77.52 57.73
N HIS A 266 33.11 -78.13 57.42
CA HIS A 266 32.72 -79.41 58.02
C HIS A 266 33.72 -80.53 57.71
N LEU A 267 34.23 -80.61 56.48
CA LEU A 267 35.26 -81.60 56.11
C LEU A 267 36.58 -81.35 56.83
N ASP A 268 36.96 -80.09 57.04
CA ASP A 268 38.15 -79.73 57.80
C ASP A 268 37.99 -80.08 59.29
N GLN A 269 36.83 -79.84 59.89
CA GLN A 269 36.51 -80.27 61.25
C GLN A 269 36.56 -81.81 61.38
N GLU A 270 35.98 -82.54 60.43
CA GLU A 270 36.02 -84.01 60.40
C GLU A 270 37.46 -84.52 60.28
N LYS A 271 38.27 -83.91 59.41
CA LYS A 271 39.70 -84.22 59.25
C LYS A 271 40.49 -83.96 60.53
N GLN A 272 40.24 -82.84 61.22
CA GLN A 272 40.86 -82.55 62.52
C GLN A 272 40.46 -83.59 63.58
N SER A 273 39.19 -83.99 63.60
CA SER A 273 38.70 -85.04 64.49
C SER A 273 39.41 -86.37 64.23
N GLN A 274 39.52 -86.79 62.97
CA GLN A 274 40.24 -88.00 62.57
C GLN A 274 41.74 -87.95 62.91
N GLU A 275 42.41 -86.81 62.73
CA GLU A 275 43.81 -86.66 63.12
C GLU A 275 43.98 -86.73 64.65
N SER A 276 43.04 -86.15 65.41
CA SER A 276 43.04 -86.27 66.88
C SER A 276 42.85 -87.72 67.35
N GLU A 277 42.01 -88.49 66.65
CA GLU A 277 41.80 -89.91 66.92
C GLU A 277 43.03 -90.74 66.56
N LYS A 278 43.69 -90.44 65.43
CA LYS A 278 44.97 -91.04 65.05
C LYS A 278 46.06 -90.78 66.08
N ILE A 279 46.16 -89.58 66.65
CA ILE A 279 47.09 -89.27 67.75
C ILE A 279 46.75 -90.09 69.00
N LYS A 280 45.46 -90.17 69.38
CA LYS A 280 45.02 -91.01 70.51
C LYS A 280 45.42 -92.49 70.30
N LEU A 281 45.20 -93.02 69.10
CA LEU A 281 45.59 -94.40 68.75
C LEU A 281 47.10 -94.60 68.74
N GLN A 282 47.89 -93.60 68.31
CA GLN A 282 49.35 -93.64 68.41
C GLN A 282 49.81 -93.66 69.87
N ASN A 283 49.20 -92.85 70.73
CA ASN A 283 49.49 -92.87 72.17
C ASN A 283 49.16 -94.23 72.77
N ILE A 284 47.98 -94.80 72.50
CA ILE A 284 47.62 -96.15 72.96
C ILE A 284 48.62 -97.19 72.45
N ARG A 285 49.07 -97.10 71.19
CA ARG A 285 50.12 -98.00 70.67
C ARG A 285 51.43 -97.86 71.42
N LYS A 286 51.82 -96.63 71.77
CA LYS A 286 53.02 -96.36 72.56
C LYS A 286 52.87 -96.93 73.96
N ASP A 287 51.75 -96.70 74.62
CA ASP A 287 51.44 -97.26 75.95
C ASP A 287 51.52 -98.79 75.93
N ILE A 288 50.98 -99.45 74.91
CA ILE A 288 51.10 -100.92 74.74
C ILE A 288 52.56 -101.36 74.54
N GLU A 289 53.36 -100.61 73.76
CA GLU A 289 54.78 -100.95 73.56
C GLU A 289 55.60 -100.70 74.83
N ASP A 290 55.29 -99.65 75.59
CA ASP A 290 55.87 -99.35 76.89
C ASP A 290 55.49 -100.44 77.91
N GLU A 291 54.23 -100.85 78.00
CA GLU A 291 53.78 -102.01 78.80
C GLU A 291 54.47 -103.30 78.37
N ARG A 292 54.68 -103.51 77.06
CA ARG A 292 55.41 -104.67 76.54
C ARG A 292 56.88 -104.64 76.95
N ASN A 293 57.51 -103.45 76.94
CA ASN A 293 58.88 -103.25 77.39
C ASN A 293 59.01 -103.43 78.91
N GLU A 294 58.04 -102.95 79.69
CA GLU A 294 57.93 -103.22 81.12
C GLU A 294 57.77 -104.73 81.38
N LEU A 295 56.92 -105.42 80.62
CA LEU A 295 56.80 -106.87 80.69
C LEU A 295 58.08 -107.59 80.28
N LEU A 296 58.86 -107.05 79.35
CA LEU A 296 60.19 -107.57 79.00
C LEU A 296 61.20 -107.34 80.14
N GLN A 297 61.19 -106.17 80.78
CA GLN A 297 61.99 -105.91 81.98
C GLN A 297 61.58 -106.81 83.14
N ILE A 298 60.29 -107.02 83.35
CA ILE A 298 59.76 -107.98 84.32
C ILE A 298 60.20 -109.39 83.94
N LYS A 299 60.20 -109.76 82.66
CA LYS A 299 60.71 -111.05 82.17
C LYS A 299 62.21 -111.22 82.41
N ASP A 300 63.01 -110.17 82.21
CA ASP A 300 64.45 -110.17 82.48
C ASP A 300 64.75 -110.17 83.99
N GLN A 301 63.91 -109.51 84.80
CA GLN A 301 63.95 -109.59 86.26
C GLN A 301 63.54 -111.00 86.76
N ILE A 302 62.55 -111.64 86.12
CA ILE A 302 62.12 -113.02 86.40
C ILE A 302 63.19 -114.05 86.01
N ALA A 303 64.02 -113.80 84.98
CA ALA A 303 65.16 -114.66 84.64
C ALA A 303 66.30 -114.66 85.68
N SER A 304 66.26 -113.74 86.66
CA SER A 304 67.25 -113.62 87.74
C SER A 304 66.71 -113.97 89.14
N PHE A 305 65.47 -114.45 89.25
CA PHE A 305 64.85 -114.75 90.56
C PHE A 305 63.85 -115.93 90.49
N GLU A 306 64.34 -117.12 90.11
CA GLU A 306 63.62 -118.38 90.34
C GLU A 306 63.73 -118.82 91.80
N ARG A 307 62.77 -118.40 92.63
CA ARG A 307 62.08 -119.30 93.58
C ARG A 307 60.87 -118.64 94.22
N GLU A 308 59.73 -119.28 93.97
CA GLU A 308 58.48 -119.27 94.76
C GLU A 308 57.70 -117.95 94.86
N SER A 309 56.56 -117.86 94.18
CA SER A 309 55.28 -118.31 94.76
C SER A 309 54.11 -117.99 93.83
N LYS A 310 53.09 -118.85 93.91
CA LYS A 310 52.01 -119.04 92.95
C LYS A 310 50.71 -118.38 93.41
N LEU A 311 49.87 -118.08 92.41
CA LEU A 311 48.39 -117.98 92.40
C LEU A 311 47.75 -116.68 92.89
N SER A 312 47.01 -116.01 91.99
CA SER A 312 45.54 -116.08 92.01
C SER A 312 44.94 -115.29 90.84
N ALA A 313 44.03 -115.94 90.11
CA ALA A 313 43.33 -115.43 88.93
C ALA A 313 41.84 -115.23 89.23
N ARG A 314 41.19 -114.20 88.64
CA ARG A 314 39.78 -114.27 88.22
C ARG A 314 39.31 -113.06 87.37
N LYS A 315 38.98 -113.37 86.09
CA LYS A 315 37.75 -113.06 85.33
C LYS A 315 37.36 -111.57 85.11
N SER A 316 37.55 -110.98 83.91
CA SER A 316 36.68 -110.99 82.68
C SER A 316 35.48 -110.01 82.75
N PRO A 317 34.81 -109.58 81.64
CA PRO A 317 35.20 -109.35 80.24
C PRO A 317 34.47 -108.14 79.53
N ILE A 318 34.78 -107.92 78.23
CA ILE A 318 33.95 -107.35 77.13
C ILE A 318 33.81 -105.81 76.98
N GLU A 319 34.20 -105.37 75.77
CA GLU A 319 33.63 -104.37 74.80
C GLU A 319 32.51 -103.44 75.30
N ASP A 320 32.40 -102.16 74.91
CA ASP A 320 32.29 -101.65 73.54
C ASP A 320 32.26 -100.10 73.57
N GLN A 321 32.40 -99.51 72.38
CA GLN A 321 32.44 -98.10 71.97
C GLN A 321 31.46 -97.12 72.64
N GLY A 322 31.85 -95.83 72.66
CA GLY A 322 30.92 -94.74 73.01
C GLY A 322 31.55 -93.37 73.21
N ILE A 323 32.09 -92.80 72.14
CA ILE A 323 32.36 -91.36 72.02
C ILE A 323 31.02 -90.62 72.10
N SER A 324 30.81 -89.76 73.09
CA SER A 324 29.97 -88.55 73.03
C SER A 324 29.71 -88.06 74.44
N ASP A 325 30.25 -86.89 74.81
CA ASP A 325 29.55 -85.93 75.71
C ASP A 325 30.33 -84.63 75.94
N ARG A 326 30.80 -83.99 74.86
CA ARG A 326 31.34 -82.62 74.96
C ARG A 326 31.08 -81.73 73.74
N GLN A 327 30.02 -82.01 72.99
CA GLN A 327 29.66 -81.23 71.80
C GLN A 327 28.24 -80.63 71.80
N TYR A 328 27.56 -80.60 72.96
CA TYR A 328 26.23 -79.97 73.07
C TYR A 328 26.25 -78.52 73.58
N ILE A 329 27.41 -77.95 73.92
CA ILE A 329 27.50 -76.53 74.32
C ILE A 329 27.95 -75.63 73.15
N SER A 330 28.72 -76.15 72.19
CA SER A 330 29.21 -75.36 71.03
C SER A 330 28.12 -75.14 69.97
N VAL A 331 27.28 -76.15 69.72
CA VAL A 331 26.26 -76.09 68.67
C VAL A 331 25.15 -75.09 69.04
N ASN A 332 24.76 -74.99 70.31
CA ASN A 332 23.78 -73.98 70.76
C ASN A 332 24.31 -72.54 70.63
N GLN A 333 25.61 -72.30 70.86
CA GLN A 333 26.20 -70.96 70.70
C GLN A 333 26.30 -70.53 69.24
N GLU A 334 26.56 -71.47 68.31
CA GLU A 334 26.52 -71.20 66.87
C GLU A 334 25.09 -70.93 66.37
N TYR A 335 24.09 -71.67 66.87
CA TYR A 335 22.68 -71.38 66.56
C TYR A 335 22.23 -70.02 67.09
N ASP A 336 22.63 -69.64 68.30
CA ASP A 336 22.32 -68.34 68.90
C ASP A 336 23.02 -67.19 68.16
N MET A 337 24.30 -67.35 67.77
CA MET A 337 25.01 -66.34 66.95
C MET A 337 24.40 -66.20 65.57
N LYS A 338 24.05 -67.32 64.91
CA LYS A 338 23.42 -67.30 63.59
C LYS A 338 22.02 -66.72 63.63
N PHE A 339 21.30 -66.89 64.74
CA PHE A 339 20.01 -66.25 64.97
C PHE A 339 20.14 -64.73 65.10
N ILE A 340 21.14 -64.25 65.86
CA ILE A 340 21.44 -62.81 65.98
C ILE A 340 21.84 -62.22 64.62
N GLU A 341 22.70 -62.91 63.86
CA GLU A 341 23.11 -62.47 62.51
C GLU A 341 21.91 -62.39 61.53
N LEU A 342 21.00 -63.36 61.59
CA LEU A 342 19.78 -63.35 60.79
C LEU A 342 18.82 -62.23 61.22
N GLU A 343 18.71 -61.93 62.52
CA GLU A 343 17.90 -60.83 63.05
C GLU A 343 18.49 -59.45 62.67
N GLU A 344 19.83 -59.32 62.68
CA GLU A 344 20.52 -58.12 62.19
C GLU A 344 20.31 -57.94 60.68
N ARG A 345 20.43 -59.02 59.90
CA ARG A 345 20.16 -59.01 58.46
C ARG A 345 18.68 -58.68 58.15
N GLU A 346 17.74 -59.17 58.96
CA GLU A 346 16.32 -58.82 58.84
C GLU A 346 16.11 -57.32 59.11
N LYS A 347 16.75 -56.76 60.15
CA LYS A 347 16.71 -55.32 60.42
C LYS A 347 17.35 -54.49 59.31
N GLU A 348 18.44 -54.93 58.72
CA GLU A 348 19.07 -54.28 57.56
C GLU A 348 18.15 -54.30 56.34
N ILE A 349 17.49 -55.43 56.08
CA ILE A 349 16.52 -55.56 54.99
C ILE A 349 15.31 -54.64 55.23
N GLU A 350 14.75 -54.61 56.44
CA GLU A 350 13.67 -53.69 56.81
C GLU A 350 14.08 -52.22 56.66
N GLN A 351 15.33 -51.89 57.02
CA GLN A 351 15.88 -50.56 56.86
C GLN A 351 16.01 -50.19 55.38
N ALA A 352 16.54 -51.09 54.54
CA ALA A 352 16.64 -50.90 53.11
C ALA A 352 15.25 -50.74 52.45
N TYR A 353 14.24 -51.50 52.90
CA TYR A 353 12.86 -51.33 52.45
C TYR A 353 12.28 -49.97 52.85
N ARG A 354 12.54 -49.50 54.08
CA ARG A 354 12.11 -48.15 54.52
C ARG A 354 12.78 -47.06 53.70
N GLU A 355 14.08 -47.15 53.45
CA GLU A 355 14.81 -46.19 52.62
C GLU A 355 14.32 -46.18 51.18
N LEU A 356 14.02 -47.35 50.60
CA LEU A 356 13.46 -47.44 49.26
C LEU A 356 12.05 -46.85 49.19
N GLN A 357 11.22 -47.08 50.21
CA GLN A 357 9.89 -46.49 50.33
C GLN A 357 9.99 -44.96 50.40
N GLU A 358 10.90 -44.43 51.23
CA GLU A 358 11.13 -42.99 51.36
C GLU A 358 11.66 -42.36 50.06
N GLN A 359 12.55 -43.04 49.34
CA GLN A 359 13.03 -42.60 48.03
C GLN A 359 11.89 -42.55 47.00
N MET A 360 11.01 -43.55 47.00
CA MET A 360 9.85 -43.60 46.12
C MET A 360 8.84 -42.48 46.44
N ASP A 361 8.58 -42.23 47.73
CA ASP A 361 7.69 -41.14 48.16
C ASP A 361 8.27 -39.76 47.80
N ASN A 362 9.59 -39.58 47.95
CA ASN A 362 10.27 -38.36 47.53
C ASN A 362 10.23 -38.16 46.01
N PHE A 363 10.39 -39.24 45.23
CA PHE A 363 10.31 -39.18 43.77
C PHE A 363 8.89 -38.86 43.28
N ASN A 364 7.86 -39.45 43.92
CA ASN A 364 6.47 -39.15 43.63
C ASN A 364 6.14 -37.68 43.96
N ARG A 365 6.63 -37.16 45.09
CA ARG A 365 6.47 -35.74 45.44
C ARG A 365 7.16 -34.81 44.44
N GLU A 366 8.38 -35.13 44.03
CA GLU A 366 9.10 -34.35 43.01
C GLU A 366 8.38 -34.38 41.66
N LEU A 367 7.76 -35.51 41.29
CA LEU A 367 6.94 -35.62 40.09
C LEU A 367 5.69 -34.73 40.17
N GLU A 368 4.96 -34.76 41.28
CA GLU A 368 3.80 -33.89 41.51
C GLU A 368 4.18 -32.40 41.44
N GLU A 369 5.30 -32.01 42.08
CA GLU A 369 5.80 -30.64 42.01
C GLU A 369 6.16 -30.22 40.58
N ARG A 370 6.78 -31.11 39.80
CA ARG A 370 7.08 -30.86 38.38
C ARG A 370 5.82 -30.75 37.52
N GLU A 371 4.80 -31.56 37.80
CA GLU A 371 3.52 -31.50 37.09
C GLU A 371 2.84 -30.15 37.33
N ILE A 372 2.80 -29.68 38.58
CA ILE A 372 2.27 -28.36 38.93
C ILE A 372 3.01 -27.23 38.18
N VAL A 373 4.35 -27.29 38.14
CA VAL A 373 5.15 -26.28 37.42
C VAL A 373 4.92 -26.32 35.91
N LEU A 374 4.70 -27.51 35.34
CA LEU A 374 4.38 -27.67 33.93
C LEU A 374 2.99 -27.11 33.60
N ASP A 375 1.99 -27.38 34.43
CA ASP A 375 0.63 -26.85 34.28
C ASP A 375 0.60 -25.32 34.36
N GLU A 376 1.31 -24.73 35.34
CA GLU A 376 1.45 -23.28 35.46
C GLU A 376 2.12 -22.66 34.22
N ARG A 377 3.14 -23.34 33.68
CA ARG A 377 3.85 -22.91 32.48
C ARG A 377 2.96 -23.04 31.24
N GLU A 378 2.22 -24.12 31.09
CA GLU A 378 1.26 -24.33 30.00
C GLU A 378 0.19 -23.23 30.02
N PHE A 379 -0.38 -22.95 31.19
CA PHE A 379 -1.36 -21.87 31.37
C PHE A 379 -0.77 -20.50 31.01
N SER A 380 0.47 -20.22 31.44
CA SER A 380 1.15 -18.97 31.09
C SER A 380 1.40 -18.84 29.58
N VAL A 381 1.77 -19.92 28.90
CA VAL A 381 1.98 -19.94 27.45
C VAL A 381 0.65 -19.74 26.72
N GLU A 382 -0.41 -20.44 27.11
CA GLU A 382 -1.74 -20.30 26.50
C GLU A 382 -2.27 -18.86 26.63
N LYS A 383 -2.03 -18.22 27.79
CA LYS A 383 -2.37 -16.81 27.99
C LYS A 383 -1.57 -15.89 27.05
N GLN A 384 -0.27 -16.11 26.92
CA GLN A 384 0.58 -15.35 26.00
C GLN A 384 0.15 -15.53 24.54
N GLU A 385 -0.21 -16.74 24.12
CA GLU A 385 -0.72 -17.02 22.77
C GLU A 385 -2.03 -16.26 22.50
N LYS A 386 -2.96 -16.26 23.46
CA LYS A 386 -4.20 -15.49 23.36
C LYS A 386 -3.94 -13.99 23.24
N ASP A 387 -2.97 -13.45 23.99
CA ASP A 387 -2.61 -12.04 23.92
C ASP A 387 -1.89 -11.67 22.62
N ILE A 388 -1.00 -12.54 22.12
CA ILE A 388 -0.36 -12.37 20.81
C ILE A 388 -1.40 -12.41 19.70
N LYS A 389 -2.36 -13.34 19.75
CA LYS A 389 -3.44 -13.43 18.76
C LYS A 389 -4.28 -12.15 18.73
N LYS A 390 -4.67 -11.61 19.89
CA LYS A 390 -5.37 -10.32 19.97
C LYS A 390 -4.56 -9.17 19.38
N LYS A 391 -3.25 -9.13 19.65
CA LYS A 391 -2.35 -8.11 19.06
C LYS A 391 -2.26 -8.25 17.55
N LEU A 392 -2.20 -9.47 17.02
CA LEU A 392 -2.20 -9.75 15.58
C LEU A 392 -3.50 -9.31 14.90
N ASP A 393 -4.64 -9.61 15.52
CA ASP A 393 -5.96 -9.16 15.03
C ASP A 393 -6.03 -7.62 14.99
N ASN A 394 -5.53 -6.95 16.04
CA ASN A 394 -5.45 -5.49 16.07
C ASN A 394 -4.53 -4.93 14.98
N PHE A 395 -3.37 -5.55 14.73
CA PHE A 395 -2.49 -5.13 13.64
C PHE A 395 -3.14 -5.31 12.27
N SER A 396 -3.93 -6.37 12.09
CA SER A 396 -4.66 -6.62 10.84
C SER A 396 -5.71 -5.55 10.58
N VAL A 397 -6.41 -5.08 11.62
CA VAL A 397 -7.35 -3.95 11.54
C VAL A 397 -6.61 -2.65 11.19
N ILE A 398 -5.47 -2.38 11.84
CA ILE A 398 -4.65 -1.18 11.54
C ILE A 398 -4.14 -1.21 10.10
N GLU A 399 -3.67 -2.36 9.62
CA GLU A 399 -3.22 -2.54 8.24
C GLU A 399 -4.34 -2.25 7.24
N ALA A 400 -5.54 -2.77 7.47
CA ALA A 400 -6.70 -2.48 6.64
C ALA A 400 -7.02 -0.96 6.60
N SER A 401 -7.00 -0.29 7.76
CA SER A 401 -7.21 1.17 7.84
C SER A 401 -6.12 1.97 7.14
N LEU A 402 -4.85 1.53 7.21
CA LEU A 402 -3.74 2.18 6.51
C LEU A 402 -3.84 2.02 4.99
N ILE A 403 -4.27 0.84 4.52
CA ILE A 403 -4.52 0.60 3.09
C ILE A 403 -5.65 1.52 2.60
N GLU A 404 -6.75 1.61 3.34
CA GLU A 404 -7.86 2.50 3.02
C GLU A 404 -7.43 3.97 2.99
N SER A 405 -6.70 4.43 4.02
CA SER A 405 -6.16 5.79 4.08
C SER A 405 -5.21 6.08 2.91
N LYS A 406 -4.37 5.12 2.52
CA LYS A 406 -3.49 5.25 1.35
C LYS A 406 -4.29 5.44 0.06
N ILE A 407 -5.39 4.69 -0.12
CA ILE A 407 -6.28 4.84 -1.29
C ILE A 407 -6.88 6.25 -1.31
N GLN A 408 -7.42 6.71 -0.18
CA GLN A 408 -8.01 8.06 -0.07
C GLN A 408 -6.99 9.17 -0.37
N VAL A 409 -5.75 9.03 0.11
CA VAL A 409 -4.67 10.00 -0.19
C VAL A 409 -4.31 9.98 -1.67
N GLU A 410 -4.26 8.80 -2.29
CA GLU A 410 -3.97 8.71 -3.72
C GLU A 410 -5.12 9.31 -4.55
N ASP A 411 -6.38 9.12 -4.15
CA ASP A 411 -7.54 9.74 -4.80
C ASP A 411 -7.49 11.28 -4.69
N LEU A 412 -7.18 11.82 -3.50
CA LEU A 412 -7.00 13.26 -3.31
C LEU A 412 -5.88 13.80 -4.21
N ARG A 413 -4.76 13.08 -4.29
CA ARG A 413 -3.60 13.48 -5.09
C ARG A 413 -3.86 13.41 -6.59
N THR A 414 -4.58 12.40 -7.06
CA THR A 414 -4.75 12.12 -8.49
C THR A 414 -5.97 12.80 -9.10
N PHE A 415 -7.02 13.04 -8.31
CA PHE A 415 -8.26 13.63 -8.82
C PHE A 415 -8.55 15.00 -8.21
N THR A 416 -8.59 15.11 -6.88
CA THR A 416 -9.08 16.32 -6.21
C THR A 416 -8.13 17.51 -6.36
N ILE A 417 -6.83 17.31 -6.12
CA ILE A 417 -5.84 18.38 -6.22
C ILE A 417 -5.74 18.93 -7.66
N PRO A 418 -5.58 18.10 -8.71
CA PRO A 418 -5.52 18.61 -10.08
C PRO A 418 -6.78 19.36 -10.52
N GLU A 419 -7.96 18.92 -10.08
CA GLU A 419 -9.21 19.62 -10.37
C GLU A 419 -9.28 20.98 -9.67
N LEU A 420 -8.86 21.07 -8.40
CA LEU A 420 -8.75 22.34 -7.69
C LEU A 420 -7.72 23.28 -8.33
N GLU A 421 -6.58 22.77 -8.78
CA GLU A 421 -5.57 23.55 -9.51
C GLU A 421 -6.15 24.12 -10.81
N LYS A 422 -6.87 23.31 -11.58
CA LYS A 422 -7.54 23.74 -12.81
C LYS A 422 -8.63 24.79 -12.54
N GLN A 423 -9.42 24.62 -11.48
CA GLN A 423 -10.40 25.61 -11.06
C GLN A 423 -9.73 26.93 -10.63
N SER A 424 -8.62 26.85 -9.90
CA SER A 424 -7.82 28.02 -9.49
C SER A 424 -7.22 28.75 -10.68
N GLU A 425 -6.73 28.03 -11.69
CA GLU A 425 -6.24 28.59 -12.95
C GLU A 425 -7.37 29.31 -13.71
N THR A 426 -8.55 28.67 -13.79
CA THR A 426 -9.74 29.26 -14.43
C THR A 426 -10.16 30.56 -13.72
N LEU A 427 -10.15 30.57 -12.39
CA LEU A 427 -10.46 31.75 -11.59
C LEU A 427 -9.43 32.87 -11.82
N SER A 428 -8.13 32.52 -11.89
CA SER A 428 -7.05 33.48 -12.16
C SER A 428 -7.21 34.13 -13.54
N ASN A 429 -7.55 33.34 -14.56
CA ASN A 429 -7.81 33.83 -15.90
C ASN A 429 -9.00 34.80 -15.92
N LEU A 430 -10.11 34.44 -15.25
CA LEU A 430 -11.29 35.31 -15.13
C LEU A 430 -10.93 36.65 -14.42
N LEU A 431 -10.11 36.59 -13.38
CA LEU A 431 -9.69 37.75 -12.61
C LEU A 431 -8.78 38.67 -13.44
N GLN A 432 -7.93 38.08 -14.28
CA GLN A 432 -7.15 38.82 -15.27
C GLN A 432 -8.05 39.50 -16.32
N GLU A 433 -9.00 38.78 -16.92
CA GLU A 433 -9.96 39.34 -17.88
C GLU A 433 -10.76 40.50 -17.28
N LEU A 434 -11.22 40.37 -16.03
CA LEU A 434 -11.91 41.44 -15.31
C LEU A 434 -11.01 42.66 -15.06
N THR A 435 -9.72 42.42 -14.77
CA THR A 435 -8.74 43.50 -14.56
C THR A 435 -8.46 44.24 -15.87
N GLU A 436 -8.31 43.51 -16.98
CA GLU A 436 -8.17 44.10 -18.32
C GLU A 436 -9.41 44.92 -18.70
N LYS A 437 -10.61 44.38 -18.47
CA LYS A 437 -11.87 45.11 -18.72
C LYS A 437 -12.03 46.34 -17.85
N LYS A 438 -11.60 46.29 -16.59
CA LYS A 438 -11.57 47.46 -15.71
C LYS A 438 -10.64 48.54 -16.28
N GLN A 439 -9.44 48.17 -16.72
CA GLN A 439 -8.50 49.11 -17.32
C GLN A 439 -9.06 49.74 -18.61
N ASP A 440 -9.71 48.95 -19.47
CA ASP A 440 -10.37 49.43 -20.68
C ASP A 440 -11.44 50.49 -20.34
N MET A 441 -12.26 50.25 -19.32
CA MET A 441 -13.27 51.21 -18.87
C MET A 441 -12.65 52.48 -18.27
N GLU A 442 -11.60 52.36 -17.47
CA GLU A 442 -10.88 53.51 -16.93
C GLU A 442 -10.29 54.39 -18.05
N ASN A 443 -9.70 53.77 -19.08
CA ASN A 443 -9.21 54.46 -20.27
C ASN A 443 -10.36 55.14 -21.05
N LEU A 444 -11.53 54.50 -21.16
CA LEU A 444 -12.70 55.07 -21.81
C LEU A 444 -13.25 56.29 -21.04
N ILE A 445 -13.27 56.20 -19.71
CA ILE A 445 -13.67 57.30 -18.82
C ILE A 445 -12.70 58.48 -18.98
N GLU A 446 -11.39 58.22 -19.05
CA GLU A 446 -10.38 59.26 -19.26
C GLU A 446 -10.55 59.93 -20.64
N ASN A 447 -10.78 59.15 -21.70
CA ASN A 447 -11.07 59.67 -23.04
C ASN A 447 -12.34 60.54 -23.06
N LEU A 448 -13.42 60.09 -22.41
CA LEU A 448 -14.65 60.87 -22.27
C LEU A 448 -14.42 62.16 -21.47
N HIS A 449 -13.64 62.11 -20.39
CA HIS A 449 -13.26 63.30 -19.64
C HIS A 449 -12.50 64.31 -20.51
N ASN A 450 -11.57 63.83 -21.35
CA ASN A 450 -10.82 64.66 -22.28
C ASN A 450 -11.72 65.27 -23.37
N GLU A 451 -12.66 64.51 -23.93
CA GLU A 451 -13.64 65.03 -24.89
C GLU A 451 -14.58 66.05 -24.26
N ILE A 452 -15.11 65.78 -23.06
CA ILE A 452 -15.94 66.73 -22.31
C ILE A 452 -15.17 68.03 -22.06
N PHE A 453 -13.90 67.94 -21.70
CA PHE A 453 -13.03 69.11 -21.52
C PHE A 453 -12.83 69.89 -22.83
N LEU A 454 -12.61 69.19 -23.95
CA LEU A 454 -12.50 69.79 -25.30
C LEU A 454 -13.79 70.48 -25.73
N VAL A 455 -14.94 69.83 -25.56
CA VAL A 455 -16.26 70.40 -25.86
C VAL A 455 -16.57 71.58 -24.95
N GLY A 456 -16.25 71.52 -23.67
CA GLY A 456 -16.36 72.65 -22.74
C GLY A 456 -15.52 73.86 -23.19
N LYS A 457 -14.31 73.62 -23.71
CA LYS A 457 -13.43 74.66 -24.25
C LYS A 457 -13.95 75.25 -25.58
N GLN A 458 -14.53 74.42 -26.44
CA GLN A 458 -15.18 74.86 -27.68
C GLN A 458 -16.49 75.63 -27.41
N LYS A 459 -17.27 75.21 -26.40
CA LYS A 459 -18.45 75.94 -25.93
C LYS A 459 -18.08 77.31 -25.39
N GLY A 460 -16.98 77.43 -24.63
CA GLY A 460 -16.46 78.73 -24.20
C GLY A 460 -15.98 79.62 -25.36
N MET A 461 -15.61 79.06 -26.52
CA MET A 461 -15.33 79.84 -27.73
C MET A 461 -16.60 80.19 -28.53
N LEU A 462 -17.63 79.35 -28.49
CA LEU A 462 -18.93 79.63 -29.12
C LEU A 462 -19.75 80.66 -28.34
N GLU A 463 -19.73 80.64 -27.00
CA GLU A 463 -20.40 81.65 -26.16
C GLU A 463 -19.82 83.06 -26.36
N VAL A 464 -18.57 83.19 -26.83
CA VAL A 464 -17.97 84.48 -27.21
C VAL A 464 -18.40 84.95 -28.62
N ILE A 465 -18.95 84.07 -29.45
CA ILE A 465 -19.42 84.37 -30.82
C ILE A 465 -20.97 84.49 -30.88
N GLU A 466 -21.69 83.86 -29.95
CA GLU A 466 -23.16 83.84 -29.92
C GLU A 466 -23.82 85.03 -29.19
N GLU A 467 -23.06 85.92 -28.54
CA GLU A 467 -23.64 87.11 -27.90
C GLU A 467 -24.05 88.25 -28.87
N ASP A 468 -23.83 88.12 -30.19
CA ASP A 468 -24.08 89.23 -31.13
C ASP A 468 -25.12 88.98 -32.24
N LYS A 469 -25.91 87.88 -32.17
CA LYS A 469 -27.06 87.71 -33.08
C LYS A 469 -28.29 87.11 -32.39
N SER A 470 -29.04 88.05 -31.82
CA SER A 470 -30.50 88.09 -31.71
C SER A 470 -31.30 87.05 -32.53
N GLN A 471 -32.24 86.39 -31.81
CA GLN A 471 -33.69 86.46 -32.07
C GLN A 471 -34.21 85.80 -33.37
N VAL A 472 -34.96 84.69 -33.24
CA VAL A 472 -36.29 84.42 -33.85
C VAL A 472 -36.64 82.92 -33.85
N SER A 473 -37.95 82.69 -33.67
CA SER A 473 -38.77 81.51 -33.99
C SER A 473 -38.72 80.28 -33.08
N ALA A 474 -39.77 80.20 -32.27
CA ALA A 474 -40.45 78.95 -31.95
C ALA A 474 -41.16 78.42 -33.20
N ASP A 475 -40.80 77.21 -33.64
CA ASP A 475 -41.71 76.21 -34.24
C ASP A 475 -40.88 75.03 -34.81
N SER A 476 -40.74 73.94 -34.04
CA SER A 476 -40.48 72.60 -34.60
C SER A 476 -40.66 71.48 -33.56
N PHE A 477 -41.85 71.35 -32.97
CA PHE A 477 -42.26 70.11 -32.29
C PHE A 477 -42.86 69.15 -33.31
N GLN A 478 -42.04 68.33 -34.01
CA GLN A 478 -42.58 67.18 -34.74
C GLN A 478 -41.61 66.07 -35.22
N MET A 479 -40.42 65.91 -34.60
CA MET A 479 -39.47 64.85 -35.02
C MET A 479 -38.82 64.04 -33.88
N ASN A 480 -39.55 63.73 -32.80
CA ASN A 480 -39.04 62.87 -31.70
C ASN A 480 -40.02 61.77 -31.28
N ARG A 481 -40.55 61.01 -32.25
CA ARG A 481 -41.35 59.80 -31.96
C ARG A 481 -40.65 58.48 -32.28
N SER A 482 -39.53 58.49 -33.02
CA SER A 482 -38.71 57.28 -33.24
C SER A 482 -37.56 57.16 -32.23
N SER A 483 -36.93 58.28 -31.86
CA SER A 483 -35.83 58.33 -30.88
C SER A 483 -36.25 57.90 -29.47
N ASN A 484 -37.49 58.15 -29.04
CA ASN A 484 -37.98 57.68 -27.74
C ASN A 484 -38.13 56.16 -27.68
N ARG A 485 -38.42 55.50 -28.80
CA ARG A 485 -38.65 54.05 -28.80
C ARG A 485 -37.34 53.29 -28.62
N ASP A 486 -36.28 53.73 -29.31
CA ASP A 486 -34.94 53.16 -29.16
C ASP A 486 -34.37 53.46 -27.75
N ILE A 487 -34.66 54.64 -27.19
CA ILE A 487 -34.28 54.98 -25.81
C ILE A 487 -35.05 54.11 -24.80
N ASP A 488 -36.36 53.92 -24.97
CA ASP A 488 -37.18 53.06 -24.10
C ASP A 488 -36.72 51.59 -24.19
N GLU A 489 -36.35 51.11 -25.38
CA GLU A 489 -35.85 49.75 -25.61
C GLU A 489 -34.46 49.52 -24.99
N ILE A 490 -33.55 50.50 -25.11
CA ILE A 490 -32.25 50.51 -24.42
C ILE A 490 -32.44 50.56 -22.89
N THR A 491 -33.40 51.35 -22.41
CA THR A 491 -33.67 51.47 -20.97
C THR A 491 -34.20 50.15 -20.42
N LEU A 492 -35.09 49.47 -21.14
CA LEU A 492 -35.60 48.15 -20.78
C LEU A 492 -34.49 47.07 -20.80
N GLU A 493 -33.59 47.11 -21.80
CA GLU A 493 -32.45 46.19 -21.86
C GLU A 493 -31.47 46.42 -20.70
N LEU A 494 -31.24 47.68 -20.31
CA LEU A 494 -30.41 48.04 -19.16
C LEU A 494 -31.04 47.59 -17.85
N GLU A 495 -32.35 47.78 -17.65
CA GLU A 495 -33.07 47.26 -16.47
C GLU A 495 -32.94 45.72 -16.40
N GLN A 496 -33.14 45.01 -17.52
CA GLN A 496 -32.96 43.56 -17.53
C GLN A 496 -31.51 43.12 -17.25
N LYS A 497 -30.51 43.89 -17.67
CA LYS A 497 -29.11 43.61 -17.33
C LYS A 497 -28.81 43.89 -15.86
N ILE A 498 -29.39 44.95 -15.29
CA ILE A 498 -29.27 45.26 -13.86
C ILE A 498 -29.88 44.14 -13.02
N ASP A 499 -31.08 43.67 -13.37
CA ASP A 499 -31.75 42.57 -12.66
C ASP A 499 -30.91 41.29 -12.71
N LYS A 500 -30.35 40.94 -13.87
CA LYS A 500 -29.45 39.78 -14.02
C LYS A 500 -28.15 39.92 -13.23
N VAL A 501 -27.61 41.13 -13.12
CA VAL A 501 -26.42 41.39 -12.30
C VAL A 501 -26.75 41.24 -10.82
N GLN A 502 -27.90 41.74 -10.38
CA GLN A 502 -28.36 41.56 -8.99
C GLN A 502 -28.60 40.10 -8.64
N GLU A 503 -29.23 39.31 -9.53
CA GLU A 503 -29.37 37.87 -9.33
C GLU A 503 -28.00 37.19 -9.19
N ARG A 504 -27.03 37.57 -10.03
CA ARG A 504 -25.68 37.01 -9.98
C ARG A 504 -24.89 37.45 -8.74
N GLU A 505 -25.11 38.65 -8.22
CA GLU A 505 -24.56 39.10 -6.94
C GLU A 505 -25.10 38.26 -5.77
N ILE A 506 -26.40 37.95 -5.77
CA ILE A 506 -27.03 37.08 -4.75
C ILE A 506 -26.46 35.66 -4.84
N GLU A 507 -26.29 35.12 -6.04
CA GLU A 507 -25.66 33.81 -6.26
C GLU A 507 -24.20 33.77 -5.78
N LEU A 508 -23.43 34.82 -6.07
CA LEU A 508 -22.04 34.95 -5.62
C LEU A 508 -21.94 35.06 -4.10
N GLU A 509 -22.85 35.79 -3.45
CA GLU A 509 -22.88 35.91 -2.00
C GLU A 509 -23.26 34.58 -1.33
N HIS A 510 -24.18 33.81 -1.94
CA HIS A 510 -24.48 32.44 -1.50
C HIS A 510 -23.26 31.52 -1.63
N ALA A 511 -22.58 31.54 -2.78
CA ALA A 511 -21.39 30.73 -3.01
C ALA A 511 -20.24 31.10 -2.04
N HIS A 512 -20.05 32.40 -1.76
CA HIS A 512 -19.03 32.85 -0.80
C HIS A 512 -19.35 32.35 0.62
N LYS A 513 -20.63 32.29 0.99
CA LYS A 513 -21.05 31.79 2.30
C LYS A 513 -20.85 30.28 2.42
N GLU A 514 -21.08 29.51 1.35
CA GLU A 514 -20.77 28.07 1.33
C GLU A 514 -19.26 27.83 1.45
N ILE A 515 -18.43 28.58 0.71
CA ILE A 515 -16.97 28.48 0.80
C ILE A 515 -16.47 28.80 2.22
N GLU A 516 -17.04 29.80 2.89
CA GLU A 516 -16.66 30.14 4.27
C GLU A 516 -17.03 29.02 5.26
N ASN A 517 -18.21 28.39 5.08
CA ASN A 517 -18.61 27.22 5.89
C ASN A 517 -17.67 26.03 5.65
N ASP A 518 -17.36 25.72 4.39
CA ASP A 518 -16.43 24.63 4.03
C ASP A 518 -15.05 24.89 4.63
N ARG A 519 -14.58 26.14 4.61
CA ARG A 519 -13.31 26.54 5.22
C ARG A 519 -13.31 26.34 6.73
N GLU A 520 -14.40 26.66 7.43
CA GLU A 520 -14.53 26.39 8.86
C GLU A 520 -14.52 24.88 9.16
N GLU A 521 -15.23 24.07 8.38
CA GLU A 521 -15.25 22.62 8.54
C GLU A 521 -13.86 22.01 8.29
N LEU A 522 -13.17 22.47 7.24
CA LEU A 522 -11.81 22.04 6.92
C LEU A 522 -10.84 22.39 8.07
N THR A 523 -11.01 23.57 8.67
CA THR A 523 -10.20 24.00 9.82
C THR A 523 -10.44 23.11 11.03
N LYS A 524 -11.70 22.78 11.34
CA LYS A 524 -12.06 21.85 12.44
C LYS A 524 -11.49 20.45 12.19
N ALA A 525 -11.55 19.95 10.96
CA ALA A 525 -10.97 18.67 10.57
C ALA A 525 -9.44 18.67 10.73
N ALA A 526 -8.76 19.74 10.30
CA ALA A 526 -7.32 19.88 10.46
C ALA A 526 -6.88 19.90 11.94
N GLU A 527 -7.64 20.60 12.80
CA GLU A 527 -7.38 20.59 14.25
C GLU A 527 -7.58 19.21 14.88
N PHE A 528 -8.60 18.47 14.45
CA PHE A 528 -8.84 17.10 14.91
C PHE A 528 -7.70 16.17 14.51
N LEU A 529 -7.25 16.23 13.25
CA LEU A 529 -6.10 15.47 12.77
C LEU A 529 -4.81 15.82 13.52
N LYS A 530 -4.58 17.10 13.81
CA LYS A 530 -3.44 17.54 14.60
C LYS A 530 -3.46 16.95 16.02
N LYS A 531 -4.63 16.94 16.69
CA LYS A 531 -4.79 16.32 18.02
C LYS A 531 -4.54 14.82 17.96
N ALA A 532 -5.12 14.13 16.98
CA ALA A 532 -4.94 12.69 16.79
C ALA A 532 -3.45 12.33 16.54
N HIS A 533 -2.74 13.12 15.73
CA HIS A 533 -1.31 12.92 15.51
C HIS A 533 -0.48 13.07 16.79
N ILE A 534 -0.78 14.07 17.63
CA ILE A 534 -0.08 14.26 18.91
C ILE A 534 -0.30 13.05 19.83
N GLU A 535 -1.53 12.58 19.95
CA GLU A 535 -1.86 11.40 20.77
C GLU A 535 -1.15 10.13 20.27
N MET A 536 -1.07 9.95 18.95
CA MET A 536 -0.33 8.86 18.32
C MET A 536 1.16 8.92 18.63
N GLU A 537 1.77 10.10 18.55
CA GLU A 537 3.19 10.31 18.83
C GLU A 537 3.52 10.02 20.32
N GLU A 538 2.63 10.40 21.24
CA GLU A 538 2.76 10.09 22.66
C GLU A 538 2.66 8.59 22.94
N LYS A 539 1.69 7.89 22.32
CA LYS A 539 1.58 6.42 22.41
C LYS A 539 2.82 5.73 21.87
N ARG A 540 3.37 6.20 20.75
CA ARG A 540 4.60 5.68 20.15
C ARG A 540 5.78 5.83 21.11
N LYS A 541 5.95 7.00 21.73
CA LYS A 541 7.00 7.24 22.74
C LYS A 541 6.89 6.31 23.94
N MET A 542 5.67 6.03 24.41
CA MET A 542 5.45 5.06 25.49
C MET A 542 5.84 3.63 25.09
N ILE A 543 5.43 3.19 23.89
CA ILE A 543 5.79 1.87 23.38
C ILE A 543 7.31 1.72 23.22
N ASP A 544 7.98 2.74 22.68
CA ASP A 544 9.45 2.72 22.54
C ASP A 544 10.13 2.61 23.90
N LYS A 545 9.63 3.32 24.92
CA LYS A 545 10.12 3.22 26.30
C LYS A 545 9.94 1.80 26.85
N ASP A 546 8.74 1.23 26.76
CA ASP A 546 8.47 -0.13 27.23
C ASP A 546 9.35 -1.18 26.54
N LEU A 547 9.58 -1.01 25.22
CA LEU A 547 10.44 -1.90 24.45
C LEU A 547 11.91 -1.80 24.89
N THR A 548 12.39 -0.60 25.22
CA THR A 548 13.75 -0.44 25.77
C THR A 548 13.90 -1.09 27.14
N GLU A 549 12.89 -0.99 28.00
CA GLU A 549 12.88 -1.62 29.32
C GLU A 549 12.85 -3.16 29.22
N GLU A 550 11.99 -3.71 28.36
CA GLU A 550 11.93 -5.16 28.12
C GLU A 550 13.24 -5.69 27.51
N LYS A 551 13.85 -4.95 26.58
CA LYS A 551 15.16 -5.31 26.03
C LYS A 551 16.25 -5.33 27.11
N ALA A 552 16.20 -4.41 28.07
CA ALA A 552 17.12 -4.41 29.21
C ALA A 552 16.87 -5.60 30.15
N LYS A 553 15.61 -5.94 30.44
CA LYS A 553 15.26 -7.14 31.24
C LYS A 553 15.74 -8.42 30.57
N LEU A 554 15.50 -8.56 29.26
CA LEU A 554 15.94 -9.74 28.50
C LEU A 554 17.46 -9.86 28.48
N LYS A 555 18.18 -8.75 28.30
CA LYS A 555 19.64 -8.72 28.38
C LYS A 555 20.14 -9.16 29.77
N ASN A 556 19.49 -8.73 30.84
CA ASN A 556 19.84 -9.15 32.20
C ASN A 556 19.54 -10.64 32.45
N GLN A 557 18.43 -11.16 31.94
CA GLN A 557 18.12 -12.59 32.02
C GLN A 557 19.14 -13.42 31.23
N PHE A 558 19.53 -12.95 30.04
CA PHE A 558 20.58 -13.58 29.25
C PHE A 558 21.92 -13.64 30.00
N LEU A 559 22.34 -12.54 30.62
CA LEU A 559 23.57 -12.52 31.44
C LEU A 559 23.50 -13.48 32.64
N LYS A 560 22.33 -13.58 33.30
CA LYS A 560 22.12 -14.54 34.39
C LYS A 560 22.24 -15.97 33.89
N LEU A 561 21.59 -16.31 32.77
CA LEU A 561 21.66 -17.64 32.16
C LEU A 561 23.10 -17.98 31.74
N GLU A 562 23.80 -17.05 31.09
CA GLU A 562 25.18 -17.23 30.68
C GLU A 562 26.10 -17.48 31.88
N SER A 563 25.93 -16.71 32.97
CA SER A 563 26.68 -16.95 34.21
C SER A 563 26.34 -18.30 34.85
N GLY A 564 25.07 -18.71 34.82
CA GLY A 564 24.61 -20.01 35.30
C GLY A 564 25.19 -21.16 34.49
N MET A 565 25.25 -21.04 33.16
CA MET A 565 25.87 -22.03 32.28
C MET A 565 27.37 -22.18 32.54
N ARG A 566 28.10 -21.07 32.74
CA ARG A 566 29.54 -21.14 33.08
C ARG A 566 29.76 -21.83 34.44
N LEU A 567 28.90 -21.55 35.42
CA LEU A 567 28.96 -22.22 36.72
C LEU A 567 28.67 -23.72 36.59
N LEU A 568 27.63 -24.08 35.84
CA LEU A 568 27.28 -25.48 35.56
C LEU A 568 28.45 -26.22 34.91
N SER A 569 29.06 -25.64 33.88
CA SER A 569 30.22 -26.22 33.19
C SER A 569 31.43 -26.40 34.13
N THR A 570 31.64 -25.46 35.06
CA THR A 570 32.68 -25.59 36.10
C THR A 570 32.36 -26.75 37.05
N LYS A 571 31.09 -26.89 37.46
CA LYS A 571 30.65 -28.00 38.33
C LYS A 571 30.68 -29.34 37.64
N GLU A 572 30.36 -29.42 36.36
CA GLU A 572 30.55 -30.62 35.55
C GLU A 572 32.03 -31.02 35.52
N ALA A 573 32.94 -30.08 35.30
CA ALA A 573 34.39 -30.35 35.34
C ALA A 573 34.86 -30.85 36.72
N GLU A 574 34.36 -30.27 37.81
CA GLU A 574 34.62 -30.75 39.18
C GLU A 574 34.12 -32.19 39.37
N VAL A 575 32.89 -32.50 38.95
CA VAL A 575 32.31 -33.85 39.05
C VAL A 575 33.13 -34.86 38.23
N PHE A 576 33.54 -34.51 37.01
CA PHE A 576 34.43 -35.36 36.21
C PHE A 576 35.77 -35.61 36.92
N SER A 577 36.31 -34.60 37.60
CA SER A 577 37.55 -34.75 38.37
C SER A 577 37.38 -35.68 39.58
N PHE A 578 36.24 -35.60 40.28
CA PHE A 578 35.92 -36.48 41.40
C PHE A 578 35.70 -37.92 40.94
N LYS A 579 34.99 -38.10 39.82
CA LYS A 579 34.80 -39.42 39.20
C LYS A 579 36.14 -40.06 38.86
N ARG A 580 37.06 -39.32 38.23
CA ARG A 580 38.42 -39.82 37.94
C ARG A 580 39.17 -40.24 39.21
N LYS A 581 39.16 -39.42 40.26
CA LYS A 581 39.78 -39.76 41.55
C LYS A 581 39.16 -40.98 42.21
N LEU A 582 37.84 -41.16 42.07
CA LEU A 582 37.13 -42.33 42.58
C LEU A 582 37.54 -43.59 41.81
N ASP A 583 37.60 -43.52 40.48
CA ASP A 583 38.06 -44.61 39.61
C ASP A 583 39.50 -45.01 39.94
N GLU A 584 40.40 -44.04 40.17
CA GLU A 584 41.79 -44.28 40.61
C GLU A 584 41.86 -44.97 41.98
N LYS A 585 41.06 -44.51 42.96
CA LYS A 585 40.99 -45.17 44.28
C LYS A 585 40.46 -46.58 44.19
N ASN A 586 39.44 -46.81 43.37
CA ASN A 586 38.87 -48.13 43.15
C ASN A 586 39.90 -49.08 42.51
N GLN A 587 40.66 -48.61 41.51
CA GLN A 587 41.77 -49.38 40.93
C GLN A 587 42.85 -49.72 41.97
N MET A 588 43.22 -48.77 42.83
CA MET A 588 44.19 -49.01 43.91
C MET A 588 43.69 -50.03 44.94
N LEU A 589 42.39 -50.01 45.24
CA LEU A 589 41.76 -50.97 46.14
C LEU A 589 41.80 -52.38 45.54
N ILE A 590 41.43 -52.53 44.27
CA ILE A 590 41.57 -53.79 43.51
C ILE A 590 43.01 -54.31 43.52
N ILE A 591 44.01 -53.43 43.37
CA ILE A 591 45.44 -53.81 43.44
C ILE A 591 45.79 -54.31 44.84
N LYS A 592 45.39 -53.59 45.90
CA LYS A 592 45.65 -53.98 47.29
C LYS A 592 44.98 -55.30 47.67
N GLU A 593 43.75 -55.53 47.23
CA GLU A 593 43.05 -56.81 47.42
C GLU A 593 43.82 -57.95 46.76
N LYS A 594 44.29 -57.76 45.52
CA LYS A 594 45.14 -58.74 44.83
C LYS A 594 46.47 -59.00 45.57
N GLU A 595 47.11 -57.97 46.11
CA GLU A 595 48.34 -58.11 46.90
C GLU A 595 48.10 -58.85 48.22
N LEU A 596 47.02 -58.55 48.93
CA LEU A 596 46.63 -59.25 50.16
C LEU A 596 46.34 -60.73 49.89
N MET A 597 45.57 -61.03 48.84
CA MET A 597 45.31 -62.41 48.40
C MET A 597 46.60 -63.15 48.03
N ALA A 598 47.58 -62.46 47.43
CA ALA A 598 48.89 -63.04 47.14
C ALA A 598 49.75 -63.27 48.40
N ARG A 599 49.61 -62.41 49.44
CA ARG A 599 50.30 -62.58 50.73
C ARG A 599 49.71 -63.72 51.55
N LEU A 600 48.39 -63.84 51.63
CA LEU A 600 47.70 -64.95 52.28
C LEU A 600 48.13 -66.29 51.67
N LYS A 601 48.17 -66.38 50.34
CA LYS A 601 48.71 -67.56 49.63
C LYS A 601 50.17 -67.89 49.96
N LYS A 602 50.98 -66.90 50.38
CA LYS A 602 52.38 -67.12 50.79
C LYS A 602 52.52 -67.51 52.26
N THR A 603 51.71 -66.95 53.16
CA THR A 603 51.72 -67.31 54.58
C THR A 603 51.25 -68.75 54.81
N ASP A 604 50.28 -69.21 54.02
CA ASP A 604 49.81 -70.60 54.07
C ASP A 604 50.88 -71.60 53.55
N SER A 605 51.86 -71.11 52.76
CA SER A 605 52.99 -71.93 52.27
C SER A 605 54.21 -71.96 53.20
N HIS A 606 54.23 -71.19 54.29
CA HIS A 606 55.34 -71.13 55.26
C HIS A 606 54.95 -71.46 56.71
N GLY A 607 53.67 -71.69 57.00
CA GLY A 607 53.19 -72.12 58.34
C GLY A 607 53.31 -73.63 58.63
N SER A 608 53.81 -74.45 57.70
CA SER A 608 53.82 -75.92 57.85
C SER A 608 55.22 -76.55 57.95
N SER A 609 56.24 -75.81 58.45
CA SER A 609 57.60 -76.37 58.55
C SER A 609 58.42 -76.00 59.79
N ILE A 610 57.93 -75.25 60.78
CA ILE A 610 58.72 -74.91 61.98
C ILE A 610 57.83 -74.86 63.22
N PHE A 611 57.66 -76.00 63.89
CA PHE A 611 57.36 -76.08 65.32
C PHE A 611 57.76 -77.49 65.83
N GLU A 612 59.07 -77.75 65.81
CA GLU A 612 59.72 -78.70 66.70
C GLU A 612 60.86 -77.96 67.40
N GLU A 613 61.08 -78.30 68.67
CA GLU A 613 62.17 -77.85 69.56
C GLU A 613 62.03 -76.50 70.29
N LYS A 614 61.45 -76.54 71.50
CA LYS A 614 62.14 -76.37 72.81
C LYS A 614 61.19 -75.87 73.90
N GLU A 615 60.70 -76.82 74.72
CA GLU A 615 60.46 -76.57 76.13
C GLU A 615 61.60 -77.22 76.93
N GLY A 616 62.18 -76.47 77.86
CA GLY A 616 63.11 -77.00 78.84
C GLY A 616 64.19 -76.02 79.27
N GLU A 617 63.83 -74.99 80.06
CA GLU A 617 64.63 -74.49 81.19
C GLU A 617 63.90 -73.36 81.96
N SER A 618 63.67 -73.60 83.27
CA SER A 618 63.24 -72.66 84.34
C SER A 618 61.80 -72.11 84.27
N TYR A 619 60.91 -72.22 85.26
CA TYR A 619 60.96 -72.50 86.70
C TYR A 619 59.71 -73.30 87.10
#